data_AF-A0A352AKT6-F1
#
_entry.id   AF-A0A352AKT6-F1
#
_cell.length_a   1.000
_cell.length_b   1.000
_cell.length_c   1.000
_cell.angle_alpha   90.00
_cell.angle_beta   90.00
_cell.angle_gamma   90.00
#
_symmetry.space_group_name_H-M   'P 1'
#
loop_
_entity.id
_entity.type
_entity.pdbx_description
1 polymer ?
#
loop_
_entity_poly.entity_id
_entity_poly.type
_entity_poly.pdbx_seq_one_letter_code
_entity_poly.pdbx_strand_id
1 'polypeptide(L)'
;MARLTFRDRAACFLVHVESQSSAYSEEDFRWRMFHYFARLHEKFHLPVYPIALFTFDEPFQEQENRYVVSFPDRQVLDFSFVSIQLNRLNWRDFLKRENPVASALMAKMRINPSERGQVKAECLRLLATLKLDPQKMDFISGFIGTYLPLSEAEEEQFRQAVESMGLETKERVMQFVTDWQEKGREQGMQEGLQQGLQQGLITKGREDIIRILEIRFEEISQDLRETIGKIEDLEVLENLLVHAVTIQSLEAFAAVAHEALASKNAEPSLDEADEVGDMETESECDE
;
A
#
# COMPACT_ATOMS: atom_id res chain seq x y z
N MET A 1 9.81 21.31 -6.62
CA MET A 1 9.34 22.70 -6.82
C MET A 1 9.11 22.92 -8.31
N ALA A 2 7.88 23.24 -8.71
CA ALA A 2 7.55 23.62 -10.09
C ALA A 2 7.22 25.12 -10.12
N ARG A 3 7.72 25.84 -11.12
CA ARG A 3 7.37 27.26 -11.33
C ARG A 3 6.11 27.30 -12.19
N LEU A 4 4.96 27.52 -11.57
CA LEU A 4 3.65 27.53 -12.23
C LEU A 4 3.10 28.96 -12.27
N THR A 5 2.25 29.27 -13.24
CA THR A 5 1.50 30.54 -13.28
C THR A 5 0.17 30.35 -12.56
N PHE A 6 -0.10 31.14 -11.52
CA PHE A 6 -1.40 31.15 -10.83
C PHE A 6 -2.20 32.36 -11.32
N ARG A 7 -3.32 32.12 -12.02
CA ARG A 7 -4.21 33.16 -12.57
C ARG A 7 -3.46 34.30 -13.28
N ASP A 8 -2.64 33.94 -14.27
CA ASP A 8 -1.85 34.87 -15.11
C ASP A 8 -0.83 35.74 -14.37
N ARG A 9 -0.50 35.38 -13.11
CA ARG A 9 0.60 35.99 -12.35
C ARG A 9 1.73 34.97 -12.19
N ALA A 10 2.96 35.44 -12.36
CA ALA A 10 4.14 34.68 -11.97
C ALA A 10 4.09 34.47 -10.45
N ALA A 11 3.73 33.25 -10.01
CA ALA A 11 3.63 32.90 -8.62
C ALA A 11 4.50 31.66 -8.36
N CYS A 12 5.45 31.75 -7.44
CA CYS A 12 6.09 30.55 -6.94
C CYS A 12 5.23 30.03 -5.78
N PHE A 13 4.62 28.86 -5.95
CA PHE A 13 3.81 28.23 -4.92
C PHE A 13 4.06 26.72 -4.90
N LEU A 14 3.76 26.10 -3.77
CA LEU A 14 3.85 24.66 -3.58
C LEU A 14 2.46 24.05 -3.78
N VAL A 15 2.41 22.86 -4.39
CA VAL A 15 1.20 22.03 -4.38
C VAL A 15 1.46 20.90 -3.41
N HIS A 16 0.61 20.79 -2.39
CA HIS A 16 0.61 19.68 -1.45
C HIS A 16 -0.52 18.74 -1.89
N VAL A 17 -0.18 17.51 -2.23
CA VAL A 17 -1.15 16.46 -2.58
C VAL A 17 -1.02 15.34 -1.56
N GLU A 18 -2.12 15.02 -0.90
CA GLU A 18 -2.23 13.86 -0.02
C GLU A 18 -3.31 12.93 -0.57
N SER A 19 -3.04 11.63 -0.60
CA SER A 19 -4.01 10.62 -1.03
C SER A 19 -4.53 9.81 0.14
N GLN A 20 -5.82 9.51 0.15
CA GLN A 20 -6.46 8.66 1.16
C GLN A 20 -7.27 7.55 0.49
N SER A 21 -6.93 6.31 0.84
CA SER A 21 -7.55 5.10 0.29
C SER A 21 -8.60 4.45 1.19
N SER A 22 -8.76 4.92 2.43
CA SER A 22 -9.78 4.48 3.39
C SER A 22 -10.62 5.66 3.89
N ALA A 23 -11.93 5.51 3.92
CA ALA A 23 -12.84 6.56 4.39
C ALA A 23 -12.91 6.67 5.93
N TYR A 24 -12.40 5.70 6.70
CA TYR A 24 -12.68 5.60 8.14
C TYR A 24 -11.68 6.32 9.06
N SER A 25 -10.84 7.22 8.53
CA SER A 25 -9.82 7.98 9.30
C SER A 25 -9.93 9.49 9.09
N GLU A 26 -11.15 10.01 8.97
CA GLU A 26 -11.42 11.37 8.50
C GLU A 26 -10.89 12.49 9.42
N GLU A 27 -10.94 12.31 10.74
CA GLU A 27 -10.45 13.33 11.70
C GLU A 27 -8.92 13.44 11.66
N ASP A 28 -8.23 12.30 11.71
CA ASP A 28 -6.78 12.22 11.50
C ASP A 28 -6.36 12.80 10.14
N PHE A 29 -7.11 12.51 9.07
CA PHE A 29 -6.75 12.97 7.74
C PHE A 29 -6.78 14.50 7.62
N ARG A 30 -7.83 15.15 8.13
CA ARG A 30 -7.98 16.62 8.07
C ARG A 30 -6.92 17.32 8.92
N TRP A 31 -6.59 16.73 10.07
CA TRP A 31 -5.47 17.18 10.88
C TRP A 31 -4.12 17.03 10.15
N ARG A 32 -3.84 15.87 9.53
CA ARG A 32 -2.61 15.66 8.73
C ARG A 32 -2.49 16.67 7.58
N MET A 33 -3.60 16.94 6.89
CA MET A 33 -3.65 17.94 5.82
C MET A 33 -3.23 19.33 6.30
N PHE A 34 -3.73 19.76 7.46
CA PHE A 34 -3.32 21.01 8.10
C PHE A 34 -1.85 20.97 8.55
N HIS A 35 -1.42 19.88 9.21
CA HIS A 35 -0.06 19.72 9.72
C HIS A 35 0.99 19.80 8.60
N TYR A 36 0.77 19.09 7.50
CA TYR A 36 1.67 19.12 6.34
C TYR A 36 1.67 20.49 5.66
N PHE A 37 0.50 21.10 5.50
CA PHE A 37 0.40 22.47 5.00
C PHE A 37 1.22 23.44 5.86
N ALA A 38 1.07 23.40 7.18
CA ALA A 38 1.76 24.29 8.12
C ALA A 38 3.28 24.10 8.03
N ARG A 39 3.77 22.86 8.02
CA ARG A 39 5.20 22.53 7.90
C ARG A 39 5.80 22.99 6.57
N LEU A 40 5.08 22.82 5.45
CA LEU A 40 5.53 23.28 4.14
C LEU A 40 5.55 24.80 4.06
N HIS A 41 4.52 25.45 4.59
CA HIS A 41 4.41 26.90 4.61
C HIS A 41 5.51 27.54 5.47
N GLU A 42 5.79 26.98 6.65
CA GLU A 42 6.89 27.40 7.53
C GLU A 42 8.24 27.21 6.83
N LYS A 43 8.52 26.01 6.32
CA LYS A 43 9.85 25.66 5.78
C LYS A 43 10.23 26.46 4.53
N PHE A 44 9.27 26.71 3.64
CA PHE A 44 9.56 27.28 2.33
C PHE A 44 9.15 28.76 2.18
N HIS A 45 8.33 29.29 3.08
CA HIS A 45 7.79 30.66 3.00
C HIS A 45 7.15 30.99 1.63
N LEU A 46 6.55 29.98 1.00
CA LEU A 46 5.80 30.11 -0.24
C LEU A 46 4.33 29.78 0.01
N PRO A 47 3.38 30.36 -0.76
CA PRO A 47 2.00 29.90 -0.77
C PRO A 47 1.93 28.40 -1.03
N VAL A 48 1.10 27.69 -0.28
CA VAL A 48 0.88 26.24 -0.45
C VAL A 48 -0.57 26.04 -0.88
N TYR A 49 -0.79 25.23 -1.92
CA TYR A 49 -2.10 24.87 -2.44
C TYR A 49 -2.40 23.41 -2.08
N PRO A 50 -3.21 23.15 -1.05
CA PRO A 50 -3.49 21.80 -0.56
C PRO A 50 -4.62 21.13 -1.35
N ILE A 51 -4.36 19.89 -1.79
CA ILE A 51 -5.29 19.03 -2.52
C ILE A 51 -5.34 17.66 -1.83
N ALA A 52 -6.52 17.22 -1.43
CA ALA A 52 -6.79 15.86 -1.01
C ALA A 52 -7.33 15.04 -2.19
N LEU A 53 -6.78 13.85 -2.40
CA LEU A 53 -7.23 12.88 -3.40
C LEU A 53 -7.81 11.65 -2.70
N PHE A 54 -9.14 11.49 -2.76
CA PHE A 54 -9.82 10.34 -2.18
C PHE A 54 -10.04 9.26 -3.24
N THR A 55 -9.51 8.07 -2.97
CA THR A 55 -9.47 6.94 -3.93
C THR A 55 -10.22 5.70 -3.43
N PHE A 56 -10.94 5.77 -2.32
CA PHE A 56 -11.78 4.67 -1.85
C PHE A 56 -13.00 4.46 -2.77
N ASP A 57 -13.54 3.24 -2.77
CA ASP A 57 -14.71 2.90 -3.60
C ASP A 57 -16.02 3.33 -2.94
N GLU A 58 -16.09 3.32 -1.61
CA GLU A 58 -17.20 3.78 -0.78
C GLU A 58 -16.68 4.53 0.46
N PRO A 59 -17.46 5.46 1.04
CA PRO A 59 -18.81 5.89 0.64
C PRO A 59 -18.81 6.93 -0.50
N PHE A 60 -19.99 7.20 -1.08
CA PHE A 60 -20.18 8.24 -2.12
C PHE A 60 -20.49 9.63 -1.55
N GLN A 61 -20.60 9.75 -0.22
CA GLN A 61 -20.82 11.00 0.49
C GLN A 61 -19.63 11.94 0.26
N GLU A 62 -19.90 13.23 0.14
CA GLU A 62 -18.85 14.25 0.10
C GLU A 62 -18.03 14.23 1.39
N GLN A 63 -16.71 14.15 1.24
CA GLN A 63 -15.78 14.24 2.36
C GLN A 63 -15.61 15.69 2.81
N GLU A 64 -15.57 15.89 4.13
CA GLU A 64 -15.28 17.19 4.71
C GLU A 64 -13.87 17.65 4.31
N ASN A 65 -13.77 18.91 3.90
CA ASN A 65 -12.52 19.49 3.41
C ASN A 65 -11.98 20.60 4.33
N ARG A 66 -12.41 20.61 5.59
CA ARG A 66 -12.08 21.64 6.57
C ARG A 66 -11.60 21.04 7.89
N TYR A 67 -10.53 21.64 8.41
CA TYR A 67 -10.04 21.40 9.75
C TYR A 67 -10.22 22.69 10.56
N VAL A 68 -11.01 22.60 11.63
CA VAL A 68 -11.43 23.76 12.44
C VAL A 68 -10.96 23.55 13.87
N VAL A 69 -10.39 24.59 14.47
CA VAL A 69 -10.08 24.61 15.91
C VAL A 69 -10.91 25.72 16.55
N SER A 70 -11.78 25.32 17.47
CA SER A 70 -12.74 26.20 18.14
C SER A 70 -12.68 26.02 19.65
N PHE A 71 -12.74 27.16 20.35
CA PHE A 71 -12.98 27.28 21.78
C PHE A 71 -14.42 27.77 22.02
N PRO A 72 -14.97 27.67 23.24
CA PRO A 72 -16.35 28.09 23.52
C PRO A 72 -16.70 29.53 23.10
N ASP A 73 -15.73 30.43 23.15
CA ASP A 73 -15.89 31.85 22.83
C ASP A 73 -15.39 32.25 21.42
N ARG A 74 -14.58 31.40 20.76
CA ARG A 74 -13.92 31.78 19.50
C ARG A 74 -13.43 30.59 18.66
N GLN A 75 -13.63 30.68 17.35
CA GLN A 75 -12.91 29.87 16.37
C GLN A 75 -11.53 30.50 16.07
N VAL A 76 -10.45 29.75 16.29
CA VAL A 76 -9.06 30.24 16.14
C VAL A 76 -8.39 29.78 14.85
N LEU A 77 -8.89 28.70 14.23
CA LEU A 77 -8.38 28.19 12.96
C LEU A 77 -9.53 27.74 12.05
N ASP A 78 -9.39 28.04 10.77
CA ASP A 78 -10.25 27.57 9.69
C ASP A 78 -9.39 27.20 8.49
N PHE A 79 -8.93 25.96 8.45
CA PHE A 79 -8.12 25.47 7.36
C PHE A 79 -9.00 24.73 6.36
N SER A 80 -8.87 25.05 5.07
CA SER A 80 -9.59 24.37 3.98
C SER A 80 -8.66 23.91 2.87
N PHE A 81 -9.06 22.84 2.19
CA PHE A 81 -8.34 22.29 1.05
C PHE A 81 -9.27 21.86 -0.09
N VAL A 82 -8.70 21.65 -1.28
CA VAL A 82 -9.45 21.12 -2.42
C VAL A 82 -9.61 19.61 -2.24
N SER A 83 -10.84 19.11 -2.26
CA SER A 83 -11.14 17.68 -2.26
C SER A 83 -11.41 17.19 -3.69
N ILE A 84 -10.68 16.18 -4.13
CA ILE A 84 -10.93 15.44 -5.36
C ILE A 84 -11.31 14.02 -4.95
N GLN A 85 -12.60 13.71 -4.98
CA GLN A 85 -13.12 12.40 -4.61
C GLN A 85 -13.50 11.60 -5.85
N LEU A 86 -12.66 10.61 -6.20
CA LEU A 86 -12.73 9.95 -7.50
C LEU A 86 -14.02 9.17 -7.71
N ASN A 87 -14.50 8.42 -6.71
CA ASN A 87 -15.72 7.63 -6.80
C ASN A 87 -17.01 8.47 -7.01
N ARG A 88 -16.92 9.80 -6.96
CA ARG A 88 -18.01 10.74 -7.29
C ARG A 88 -17.88 11.37 -8.68
N LEU A 89 -16.71 11.26 -9.33
CA LEU A 89 -16.47 11.77 -10.67
C LEU A 89 -16.95 10.75 -11.72
N ASN A 90 -17.59 11.23 -12.79
CA ASN A 90 -17.95 10.38 -13.92
C ASN A 90 -16.77 10.27 -14.89
N TRP A 91 -16.25 9.06 -15.09
CA TRP A 91 -15.12 8.82 -15.98
C TRP A 91 -15.36 9.29 -17.43
N ARG A 92 -16.63 9.32 -17.87
CA ARG A 92 -16.98 9.77 -19.23
C ARG A 92 -16.63 11.23 -19.49
N ASP A 93 -16.59 12.07 -18.45
CA ASP A 93 -16.23 13.48 -18.55
C ASP A 93 -14.74 13.68 -18.90
N PHE A 94 -13.95 12.60 -18.86
CA PHE A 94 -12.50 12.61 -19.07
C PHE A 94 -12.08 11.97 -20.41
N LEU A 95 -13.02 11.41 -21.18
CA LEU A 95 -12.77 10.70 -22.45
C LEU A 95 -12.13 11.54 -23.57
N LYS A 96 -12.17 12.86 -23.44
CA LYS A 96 -11.60 13.81 -24.41
C LYS A 96 -10.44 14.60 -23.84
N ARG A 97 -10.01 14.30 -22.60
CA ARG A 97 -8.92 15.02 -21.95
C ARG A 97 -7.60 14.38 -22.32
N GLU A 98 -6.73 15.17 -22.93
CA GLU A 98 -5.34 14.79 -23.18
C GLU A 98 -4.51 14.94 -21.90
N ASN A 99 -4.82 14.13 -20.88
CA ASN A 99 -4.12 14.16 -19.60
C ASN A 99 -3.87 12.73 -19.10
N PRO A 100 -2.60 12.30 -19.00
CA PRO A 100 -2.26 10.92 -18.63
C PRO A 100 -2.66 10.55 -17.21
N VAL A 101 -2.64 11.50 -16.28
CA VAL A 101 -3.09 11.28 -14.90
C VAL A 101 -4.59 11.10 -14.88
N ALA A 102 -5.35 11.90 -15.63
CA ALA A 102 -6.79 11.72 -15.73
C ALA A 102 -7.14 10.35 -16.32
N SER A 103 -6.44 9.91 -17.37
CA SER A 103 -6.64 8.59 -17.98
C SER A 103 -6.41 7.45 -16.98
N ALA A 104 -5.41 7.57 -16.11
CA ALA A 104 -5.13 6.61 -15.05
C ALA A 104 -6.25 6.61 -13.99
N LEU A 105 -6.61 7.79 -13.49
CA LEU A 105 -7.55 7.94 -12.37
C LEU A 105 -8.98 7.57 -12.74
N MET A 106 -9.35 7.51 -14.03
CA MET A 106 -10.65 6.96 -14.47
C MET A 106 -10.89 5.54 -13.93
N ALA A 107 -9.83 4.76 -13.69
CA ALA A 107 -9.91 3.42 -13.10
C ALA A 107 -10.51 3.40 -11.67
N LYS A 108 -10.46 4.53 -10.96
CA LYS A 108 -10.98 4.71 -9.58
C LYS A 108 -12.14 5.69 -9.51
N MET A 109 -12.68 6.08 -10.66
CA MET A 109 -13.85 6.96 -10.75
C MET A 109 -15.17 6.19 -10.55
N ARG A 110 -16.30 6.88 -10.65
CA ARG A 110 -17.61 6.24 -10.61
C ARG A 110 -17.83 5.36 -11.84
N ILE A 111 -17.64 4.05 -11.69
CA ILE A 111 -17.81 3.06 -12.76
C ILE A 111 -19.04 2.20 -12.46
N ASN A 112 -19.94 2.04 -13.44
CA ASN A 112 -20.98 1.01 -13.33
C ASN A 112 -20.32 -0.37 -13.49
N PRO A 113 -20.58 -1.34 -12.59
CA PRO A 113 -20.00 -2.69 -12.70
C PRO A 113 -20.10 -3.31 -14.10
N SER A 114 -21.19 -3.07 -14.83
CA SER A 114 -21.39 -3.59 -16.20
C SER A 114 -20.46 -2.99 -17.26
N GLU A 115 -19.74 -1.92 -16.93
CA GLU A 115 -18.92 -1.12 -17.86
C GLU A 115 -17.42 -1.24 -17.58
N ARG A 116 -17.02 -2.01 -16.57
CA ARG A 116 -15.61 -2.06 -16.10
C ARG A 116 -14.63 -2.41 -17.21
N GLY A 117 -14.95 -3.40 -18.05
CA GLY A 117 -14.13 -3.75 -19.21
C GLY A 117 -13.98 -2.60 -20.22
N GLN A 118 -15.08 -1.88 -20.48
CA GLN A 118 -15.07 -0.70 -21.35
C GLN A 118 -14.23 0.44 -20.77
N VAL A 119 -14.33 0.71 -19.46
CA VAL A 119 -13.53 1.76 -18.81
C VAL A 119 -12.05 1.45 -18.94
N LYS A 120 -11.63 0.21 -18.68
CA LYS A 120 -10.23 -0.21 -18.85
C LYS A 120 -9.74 0.01 -20.28
N ALA A 121 -10.56 -0.36 -21.27
CA ALA A 121 -10.25 -0.15 -22.68
C ALA A 121 -10.07 1.34 -23.00
N GLU A 122 -10.95 2.21 -22.51
CA GLU A 122 -10.87 3.66 -22.72
C GLU A 122 -9.67 4.30 -22.00
N CYS A 123 -9.33 3.85 -20.79
CA CYS A 123 -8.11 4.30 -20.09
C CYS A 123 -6.86 4.03 -20.93
N LEU A 124 -6.71 2.79 -21.42
CA LEU A 124 -5.56 2.38 -22.23
C LEU A 124 -5.58 3.02 -23.63
N ARG A 125 -6.76 3.22 -24.22
CA ARG A 125 -6.93 3.95 -25.48
C ARG A 125 -6.38 5.38 -25.35
N LEU A 126 -6.78 6.11 -24.31
CA LEU A 126 -6.27 7.46 -24.06
C LEU A 126 -4.76 7.46 -23.82
N LEU A 127 -4.26 6.52 -23.01
CA LEU A 127 -2.82 6.39 -22.75
C LEU A 127 -2.03 6.16 -24.05
N ALA A 128 -2.53 5.30 -24.94
CA ALA A 128 -1.94 5.10 -26.25
C ALA A 128 -1.92 6.42 -27.05
N THR A 129 -2.98 7.22 -27.04
CA THR A 129 -2.98 8.48 -27.82
C THR A 129 -2.00 9.53 -27.32
N LEU A 130 -1.61 9.50 -26.04
CA LEU A 130 -0.83 10.56 -25.38
C LEU A 130 0.67 10.59 -25.69
N LYS A 131 1.20 9.61 -26.44
CA LYS A 131 2.62 9.53 -26.89
C LYS A 131 3.64 9.90 -25.78
N LEU A 132 3.46 9.33 -24.59
CA LEU A 132 4.38 9.54 -23.48
C LEU A 132 5.67 8.75 -23.67
N ASP A 133 6.67 9.00 -22.83
CA ASP A 133 7.85 8.15 -22.76
C ASP A 133 7.50 6.72 -22.26
N PRO A 134 8.26 5.69 -22.65
CA PRO A 134 7.92 4.30 -22.33
C PRO A 134 7.79 4.01 -20.84
N GLN A 135 8.64 4.60 -20.00
CA GLN A 135 8.62 4.34 -18.55
C GLN A 135 7.34 4.88 -17.91
N LYS A 136 6.90 6.08 -18.29
CA LYS A 136 5.61 6.61 -17.82
C LYS A 136 4.43 5.82 -18.36
N MET A 137 4.49 5.35 -19.60
CA MET A 137 3.43 4.49 -20.15
C MET A 137 3.30 3.20 -19.35
N ASP A 138 4.41 2.49 -19.11
CA ASP A 138 4.44 1.25 -18.31
C ASP A 138 3.91 1.47 -16.89
N PHE A 139 4.31 2.57 -16.25
CA PHE A 139 3.85 2.90 -14.91
C PHE A 139 2.33 3.13 -14.88
N ILE A 140 1.79 3.90 -15.84
CA ILE A 140 0.36 4.23 -15.88
C ILE A 140 -0.49 3.02 -16.29
N SER A 141 -0.03 2.21 -17.24
CA SER A 141 -0.74 0.99 -17.65
C SER A 141 -0.78 -0.02 -16.51
N GLY A 142 0.31 -0.17 -15.76
CA GLY A 142 0.37 -0.97 -14.53
C GLY A 142 -0.60 -0.47 -13.46
N PHE A 143 -0.64 0.84 -13.20
CA PHE A 143 -1.61 1.45 -12.28
C PHE A 143 -3.06 1.10 -12.66
N ILE A 144 -3.43 1.24 -13.95
CA ILE A 144 -4.77 0.87 -14.44
C ILE A 144 -5.03 -0.62 -14.22
N GLY A 145 -4.04 -1.49 -14.47
CA GLY A 145 -4.14 -2.92 -14.26
C GLY A 145 -4.40 -3.31 -12.81
N THR A 146 -3.67 -2.73 -11.87
CA THR A 146 -3.77 -3.00 -10.43
C THR A 146 -5.10 -2.52 -9.83
N TYR A 147 -5.55 -1.32 -10.21
CA TYR A 147 -6.74 -0.70 -9.61
C TYR A 147 -8.05 -1.04 -10.32
N LEU A 148 -7.98 -1.59 -11.53
CA LEU A 148 -9.14 -2.10 -12.27
C LEU A 148 -8.88 -3.55 -12.73
N PRO A 149 -8.80 -4.51 -11.78
CA PRO A 149 -8.78 -5.92 -12.10
C PRO A 149 -10.11 -6.32 -12.71
N LEU A 150 -10.08 -7.17 -13.74
CA LEU A 150 -11.28 -7.59 -14.44
C LEU A 150 -11.58 -9.05 -14.13
N SER A 151 -12.86 -9.39 -14.00
CA SER A 151 -13.31 -10.78 -14.06
C SER A 151 -13.25 -11.33 -15.50
N GLU A 152 -13.36 -12.63 -15.70
CA GLU A 152 -13.38 -13.23 -17.05
C GLU A 152 -14.46 -12.63 -17.96
N ALA A 153 -15.65 -12.35 -17.40
CA ALA A 153 -16.73 -11.71 -18.15
C ALA A 153 -16.39 -10.26 -18.54
N GLU A 154 -15.75 -9.52 -17.65
CA GLU A 154 -15.30 -8.14 -17.90
C GLU A 154 -14.10 -8.09 -18.86
N GLU A 155 -13.23 -9.09 -18.86
CA GLU A 155 -12.15 -9.23 -19.83
C GLU A 155 -12.69 -9.43 -21.25
N GLU A 156 -13.77 -10.19 -21.41
CA GLU A 156 -14.43 -10.33 -22.70
C GLU A 156 -15.02 -9.00 -23.18
N GLN A 157 -15.64 -8.23 -22.28
CA GLN A 157 -16.09 -6.87 -22.60
C GLN A 157 -14.92 -5.95 -23.00
N PHE A 158 -13.79 -6.07 -22.30
CA PHE A 158 -12.57 -5.33 -22.63
C PHE A 158 -12.06 -5.70 -24.03
N ARG A 159 -11.98 -7.00 -24.36
CA ARG A 159 -11.56 -7.47 -25.69
C ARG A 159 -12.44 -6.91 -26.79
N GLN A 160 -13.76 -7.01 -26.63
CA GLN A 160 -14.74 -6.48 -27.59
C GLN A 160 -14.61 -4.95 -27.76
N ALA A 161 -14.40 -4.22 -26.66
CA ALA A 161 -14.18 -2.78 -26.71
C ALA A 161 -12.89 -2.42 -27.47
N VAL A 162 -11.80 -3.16 -27.24
CA VAL A 162 -10.52 -2.98 -27.94
C VAL A 162 -10.62 -3.33 -29.42
N GLU A 163 -11.42 -4.33 -29.79
CA GLU A 163 -11.66 -4.69 -31.20
C GLU A 163 -12.34 -3.60 -32.01
N SER A 164 -13.17 -2.77 -31.36
CA SER A 164 -13.80 -1.62 -32.02
C SER A 164 -12.86 -0.44 -32.29
N MET A 165 -11.61 -0.50 -31.81
CA MET A 165 -10.62 0.56 -31.99
C MET A 165 -9.88 0.46 -33.33
N GLY A 166 -9.28 1.56 -33.77
CA GLY A 166 -8.38 1.55 -34.92
C GLY A 166 -7.14 0.68 -34.68
N LEU A 167 -6.61 0.07 -35.76
CA LEU A 167 -5.54 -0.95 -35.69
C LEU A 167 -4.32 -0.52 -34.87
N GLU A 168 -3.78 0.69 -35.12
CA GLU A 168 -2.61 1.21 -34.40
C GLU A 168 -2.87 1.32 -32.89
N THR A 169 -4.04 1.85 -32.50
CA THR A 169 -4.41 1.99 -31.09
C THR A 169 -4.62 0.63 -30.44
N LYS A 170 -5.27 -0.30 -31.14
CA LYS A 170 -5.49 -1.67 -30.70
C LYS A 170 -4.15 -2.37 -30.41
N GLU A 171 -3.20 -2.32 -31.34
CA GLU A 171 -1.88 -2.94 -31.17
C GLU A 171 -1.16 -2.41 -29.93
N ARG A 172 -1.20 -1.10 -29.70
CA ARG A 172 -0.56 -0.48 -28.53
C ARG A 172 -1.25 -0.86 -27.22
N VAL A 173 -2.59 -0.90 -27.21
CA VAL A 173 -3.34 -1.34 -26.03
C VAL A 173 -3.04 -2.80 -25.69
N MET A 174 -2.99 -3.67 -26.69
CA MET A 174 -2.65 -5.08 -26.50
C MET A 174 -1.21 -5.25 -25.99
N GLN A 175 -0.26 -4.49 -26.51
CA GLN A 175 1.12 -4.48 -26.02
C GLN A 175 1.17 -4.18 -24.52
N PHE A 176 0.45 -3.15 -24.05
CA PHE A 176 0.43 -2.82 -22.62
C PHE A 176 -0.08 -3.99 -21.75
N VAL A 177 -1.10 -4.71 -22.21
CA VAL A 177 -1.66 -5.85 -21.49
C VAL A 177 -0.67 -7.00 -21.45
N THR A 178 -0.05 -7.34 -22.59
CA THR A 178 0.92 -8.43 -22.69
C THR A 178 2.16 -8.18 -21.84
N ASP A 179 2.75 -6.98 -21.93
CA ASP A 179 3.95 -6.61 -21.17
C ASP A 179 3.69 -6.69 -19.65
N TRP A 180 2.49 -6.29 -19.20
CA TRP A 180 2.12 -6.39 -17.79
C TRP A 180 1.88 -7.82 -17.33
N GLN A 181 1.23 -8.66 -18.16
CA GLN A 181 1.02 -10.08 -17.85
C GLN A 181 2.35 -10.83 -17.73
N GLU A 182 3.31 -10.53 -18.60
CA GLU A 182 4.63 -11.15 -18.56
C GLU A 182 5.42 -10.72 -17.32
N LYS A 183 5.47 -9.42 -17.01
CA LYS A 183 6.09 -8.89 -15.78
C LYS A 183 5.46 -9.48 -14.52
N GLY A 184 4.13 -9.58 -14.47
CA GLY A 184 3.42 -10.18 -13.34
C GLY A 184 3.74 -11.67 -13.16
N ARG A 185 3.85 -12.42 -14.26
CA ARG A 185 4.25 -13.84 -14.23
C ARG A 185 5.70 -14.00 -13.75
N GLU A 186 6.61 -13.16 -14.23
CA GLU A 186 8.01 -13.20 -13.81
C GLU A 186 8.17 -12.86 -12.33
N GLN A 187 7.50 -11.80 -11.86
CA GLN A 187 7.53 -11.42 -10.45
C GLN A 187 6.95 -12.53 -9.56
N GLY A 188 5.80 -13.09 -9.91
CA GLY A 188 5.21 -14.19 -9.16
C GLY A 188 6.10 -15.44 -9.13
N MET A 189 6.81 -15.74 -10.23
CA MET A 189 7.79 -16.83 -10.27
C MET A 189 9.01 -16.54 -9.39
N GLN A 190 9.51 -15.31 -9.38
CA GLN A 190 10.64 -14.91 -8.53
C GLN A 190 10.28 -14.93 -7.04
N GLU A 191 9.13 -14.38 -6.66
CA GLU A 191 8.63 -14.43 -5.28
C GLU A 191 8.41 -15.87 -4.82
N GLY A 192 7.77 -16.70 -5.65
CA GLY A 192 7.59 -18.12 -5.37
C GLY A 192 8.90 -18.89 -5.24
N LEU A 193 9.91 -18.57 -6.06
CA LEU A 193 11.24 -19.18 -5.96
C LEU A 193 11.98 -18.73 -4.69
N GLN A 194 11.91 -17.45 -4.33
CA GLN A 194 12.53 -16.93 -3.11
C GLN A 194 11.88 -17.54 -1.86
N GLN A 195 10.55 -17.58 -1.81
CA GLN A 195 9.81 -18.23 -0.73
C GLN A 195 10.15 -19.72 -0.65
N GLY A 196 10.19 -20.41 -1.79
CA GLY A 196 10.57 -21.83 -1.86
C GLY A 196 12.00 -22.10 -1.39
N LEU A 197 12.95 -21.23 -1.76
CA LEU A 197 14.35 -21.33 -1.31
C LEU A 197 14.46 -21.06 0.19
N GLN A 198 13.81 -20.02 0.69
CA GLN A 198 13.79 -19.70 2.12
C GLN A 198 13.19 -20.84 2.93
N GLN A 199 12.05 -21.39 2.50
CA GLN A 199 11.42 -22.55 3.15
C GLN A 199 12.33 -23.79 3.11
N GLY A 200 13.08 -23.99 2.02
CA GLY A 200 14.08 -25.06 1.90
C GLY A 200 15.23 -24.88 2.89
N LEU A 201 15.75 -23.65 3.05
CA LEU A 201 16.80 -23.33 4.01
C LEU A 201 16.34 -23.50 5.46
N ILE A 202 15.12 -23.08 5.79
CA ILE A 202 14.50 -23.27 7.10
C ILE A 202 14.37 -24.77 7.42
N THR A 203 13.80 -25.54 6.50
CA THR A 203 13.64 -27.00 6.67
C THR A 203 15.00 -27.66 6.90
N LYS A 204 16.00 -27.34 6.07
CA LYS A 204 17.35 -27.86 6.20
C LYS A 204 18.02 -27.45 7.52
N GLY A 205 17.86 -26.19 7.93
CA GLY A 205 18.42 -25.71 9.20
C GLY A 205 17.87 -26.47 10.41
N ARG A 206 16.56 -26.75 10.41
CA ARG A 206 15.92 -27.60 11.44
C ARG A 206 16.49 -29.03 11.44
N GLU A 207 16.61 -29.64 10.26
CA GLU A 207 17.18 -30.99 10.10
C GLU A 207 18.64 -31.06 10.56
N ASP A 208 19.46 -30.06 10.20
CA ASP A 208 20.88 -29.99 10.55
C ASP A 208 21.05 -29.84 12.08
N ILE A 209 20.27 -28.98 12.74
CA ILE A 209 20.27 -28.84 14.20
C ILE A 209 19.91 -30.17 14.86
N ILE A 210 18.79 -30.78 14.46
CA ILE A 210 18.33 -32.07 15.00
C ILE A 210 19.42 -33.13 14.88
N ARG A 211 20.02 -33.24 13.69
CA ARG A 211 21.07 -34.22 13.41
C ARG A 211 22.31 -34.01 14.27
N ILE A 212 22.75 -32.76 14.48
CA ILE A 212 23.89 -32.46 15.35
C ILE A 212 23.60 -32.86 16.80
N LEU A 213 22.40 -32.56 17.30
CA LEU A 213 22.01 -32.91 18.66
C LEU A 213 21.94 -34.43 18.85
N GLU A 214 21.37 -35.16 17.89
CA GLU A 214 21.35 -36.64 17.88
C GLU A 214 22.78 -37.22 17.90
N ILE A 215 23.71 -36.65 17.12
CA ILE A 215 25.11 -37.10 17.09
C ILE A 215 25.79 -36.86 18.45
N ARG A 216 25.50 -35.74 19.12
CA ARG A 216 26.21 -35.34 20.35
C ARG A 216 25.63 -35.94 21.62
N PHE A 217 24.33 -36.17 21.66
CA PHE A 217 23.60 -36.55 22.87
C PHE A 217 22.79 -37.85 22.72
N GLU A 218 22.93 -38.55 21.59
CA GLU A 218 22.29 -39.83 21.21
C GLU A 218 20.76 -39.75 21.04
N GLU A 219 20.02 -39.41 22.09
CA GLU A 219 18.55 -39.26 22.05
C GLU A 219 18.12 -37.83 22.34
N ILE A 220 17.21 -37.33 21.50
CA ILE A 220 16.52 -36.04 21.70
C ILE A 220 15.03 -36.28 21.92
N SER A 221 14.43 -35.53 22.85
CA SER A 221 13.00 -35.64 23.15
C SER A 221 12.13 -35.18 21.98
N GLN A 222 10.92 -35.74 21.89
CA GLN A 222 9.93 -35.35 20.89
C GLN A 222 9.54 -33.88 21.02
N ASP A 223 9.37 -33.39 22.25
CA ASP A 223 9.07 -31.99 22.56
C ASP A 223 10.11 -31.02 21.98
N LEU A 224 11.40 -31.38 22.03
CA LEU A 224 12.47 -30.55 21.48
C LEU A 224 12.45 -30.55 19.94
N ARG A 225 12.14 -31.68 19.29
CA ARG A 225 11.95 -31.75 17.83
C ARG A 225 10.80 -30.85 17.38
N GLU A 226 9.68 -30.90 18.09
CA GLU A 226 8.52 -30.07 17.80
C GLU A 226 8.82 -28.59 18.02
N THR A 227 9.60 -28.27 19.05
CA THR A 227 10.07 -26.91 19.35
C THR A 227 10.89 -26.37 18.18
N ILE A 228 11.94 -27.08 17.76
CA ILE A 228 12.77 -26.70 16.59
C ILE A 228 11.90 -26.63 15.31
N GLY A 229 10.96 -27.55 15.16
CA GLY A 229 10.02 -27.62 14.03
C GLY A 229 9.11 -26.40 13.88
N LYS A 230 8.92 -25.59 14.93
CA LYS A 230 8.10 -24.36 14.90
C LYS A 230 8.90 -23.11 14.53
N ILE A 231 10.22 -23.20 14.40
CA ILE A 231 11.08 -22.02 14.16
C ILE A 231 11.12 -21.70 12.68
N GLU A 232 10.47 -20.61 12.26
CA GLU A 232 10.39 -20.18 10.84
C GLU A 232 11.43 -19.12 10.46
N ASP A 233 12.23 -18.66 11.42
CA ASP A 233 13.24 -17.63 11.21
C ASP A 233 14.61 -18.27 10.93
N LEU A 234 15.18 -17.94 9.77
CA LEU A 234 16.46 -18.50 9.33
C LEU A 234 17.64 -18.03 10.20
N GLU A 235 17.63 -16.77 10.66
CA GLU A 235 18.71 -16.23 11.50
C GLU A 235 18.70 -16.88 12.88
N VAL A 236 17.50 -17.16 13.41
CA VAL A 236 17.35 -17.94 14.64
C VAL A 236 17.90 -19.36 14.47
N LEU A 237 17.59 -20.02 13.35
CA LEU A 237 18.11 -21.36 13.07
C LEU A 237 19.64 -21.37 12.93
N GLU A 238 20.24 -20.37 12.29
CA GLU A 238 21.71 -20.27 12.18
C GLU A 238 22.37 -20.12 13.56
N ASN A 239 21.80 -19.29 14.44
CA ASN A 239 22.28 -19.15 15.82
C ASN A 239 22.11 -20.44 16.62
N LEU A 240 20.96 -21.11 16.49
CA LEU A 240 20.73 -22.39 17.14
C LEU A 240 21.66 -23.49 16.62
N LEU A 241 22.04 -23.47 15.35
CA LEU A 241 23.03 -24.40 14.80
C LEU A 241 24.39 -24.25 15.50
N VAL A 242 24.83 -23.01 15.77
CA VAL A 242 26.05 -22.75 16.55
C VAL A 242 25.90 -23.30 17.97
N HIS A 243 24.78 -23.00 18.63
CA HIS A 243 24.49 -23.50 19.98
C HIS A 243 24.43 -25.02 20.06
N ALA A 244 23.91 -25.68 19.03
CA ALA A 244 23.86 -27.14 18.94
C ALA A 244 25.25 -27.78 18.98
N VAL A 245 26.30 -27.05 18.58
CA VAL A 245 27.69 -27.51 18.62
C VAL A 245 28.40 -27.10 19.91
N THR A 246 28.07 -25.95 20.50
CA THR A 246 28.83 -25.37 21.63
C THR A 246 28.28 -25.70 23.01
N ILE A 247 26.97 -25.89 23.15
CA ILE A 247 26.32 -26.12 24.44
C ILE A 247 26.66 -27.52 24.97
N GLN A 248 26.78 -27.66 26.30
CA GLN A 248 27.26 -28.89 26.96
C GLN A 248 26.15 -29.87 27.40
N SER A 249 24.87 -29.48 27.34
CA SER A 249 23.75 -30.38 27.66
C SER A 249 22.48 -30.06 26.86
N LEU A 250 21.57 -31.03 26.75
CA LEU A 250 20.30 -30.87 26.05
C LEU A 250 19.34 -29.92 26.77
N GLU A 251 19.35 -29.89 28.10
CA GLU A 251 18.49 -29.00 28.90
C GLU A 251 18.85 -27.54 28.65
N ALA A 252 20.14 -27.22 28.60
CA ALA A 252 20.62 -25.88 28.29
C ALA A 252 20.28 -25.48 26.85
N PHE A 253 20.34 -26.41 25.89
CA PHE A 253 19.92 -26.14 24.52
C PHE A 253 18.41 -25.90 24.41
N ALA A 254 17.61 -26.74 25.08
CA ALA A 254 16.16 -26.62 25.07
C ALA A 254 15.71 -25.27 25.64
N ALA A 255 16.34 -24.77 26.70
CA ALA A 255 16.07 -23.44 27.25
C ALA A 255 16.28 -22.33 26.20
N VAL A 256 17.40 -22.37 25.48
CA VAL A 256 17.70 -21.39 24.41
C VAL A 256 16.72 -21.50 23.24
N ALA A 257 16.34 -22.71 22.83
CA ALA A 257 15.36 -22.91 21.77
C ALA A 257 13.95 -22.42 22.15
N HIS A 258 13.54 -22.63 23.40
CA HIS A 258 12.27 -22.11 23.92
C HIS A 258 12.28 -20.59 24.06
N GLU A 259 13.39 -20.00 24.53
CA GLU A 259 13.56 -18.56 24.61
C GLU A 259 13.48 -17.92 23.23
N ALA A 260 14.15 -18.49 22.23
CA ALA A 260 14.14 -17.99 20.85
C ALA A 260 12.74 -18.01 20.21
N LEU A 261 11.90 -19.00 20.55
CA LEU A 261 10.48 -19.03 20.15
C LEU A 261 9.65 -18.00 20.91
N ALA A 262 9.92 -17.80 22.20
CA ALA A 262 9.18 -16.87 23.05
C ALA A 262 9.47 -15.40 22.71
N SER A 263 10.72 -15.06 22.40
CA SER A 263 11.13 -13.69 22.06
C SER A 263 10.49 -13.16 20.78
N LYS A 264 10.14 -14.04 19.83
CA LYS A 264 9.44 -13.67 18.58
C LYS A 264 7.91 -13.62 18.75
N ASN A 265 7.34 -14.41 19.64
CA ASN A 265 5.92 -14.26 20.03
C ASN A 265 5.65 -13.01 20.89
N ALA A 266 6.71 -12.30 21.30
CA ALA A 266 6.65 -11.09 22.11
C ALA A 266 6.92 -9.79 21.32
N GLU A 267 7.16 -9.87 20.00
CA GLU A 267 7.03 -8.71 19.11
C GLU A 267 5.54 -8.59 18.75
N PRO A 268 4.80 -7.59 19.26
CA PRO A 268 3.52 -7.26 18.68
C PRO A 268 3.80 -6.77 17.25
N SER A 269 3.02 -7.26 16.29
CA SER A 269 2.72 -6.46 15.10
C SER A 269 2.46 -5.02 15.55
N LEU A 270 3.05 -4.03 14.88
CA LEU A 270 2.70 -2.62 15.05
C LEU A 270 1.30 -2.34 14.43
N ASP A 271 0.34 -3.17 14.81
CA ASP A 271 -1.10 -3.05 14.64
C ASP A 271 -1.67 -3.41 16.02
N GLU A 272 -2.47 -2.51 16.59
CA GLU A 272 -2.97 -2.49 17.99
C GLU A 272 -2.10 -1.71 18.99
N ALA A 273 -1.99 -0.39 18.76
CA ALA A 273 -1.98 0.55 19.87
C ALA A 273 -3.27 1.35 19.79
N ASP A 274 -4.31 0.86 20.47
CA ASP A 274 -5.29 1.66 21.20
C ASP A 274 -6.30 0.72 21.84
N GLU A 275 -6.04 0.32 23.08
CA GLU A 275 -7.07 0.40 24.12
C GLU A 275 -6.51 0.17 25.53
N VAL A 276 -7.07 0.97 26.44
CA VAL A 276 -7.07 0.91 27.91
C VAL A 276 -5.88 1.52 28.65
N GLY A 277 -6.07 2.80 28.96
CA GLY A 277 -5.59 3.41 30.19
C GLY A 277 -6.71 4.24 30.82
N ASP A 278 -7.80 3.59 31.24
CA ASP A 278 -8.68 4.14 32.29
C ASP A 278 -7.82 4.40 33.53
N MET A 279 -7.73 5.66 33.95
CA MET A 279 -7.41 5.99 35.31
C MET A 279 -8.36 7.06 35.78
N GLU A 280 -9.32 6.61 36.59
CA GLU A 280 -10.08 7.41 37.55
C GLU A 280 -9.14 8.33 38.35
N THR A 281 -9.74 9.34 38.97
CA THR A 281 -9.23 10.71 39.03
C THR A 281 -10.29 11.66 39.61
N GLU A 282 -11.23 11.17 40.43
CA GLU A 282 -12.06 12.05 41.26
C GLU A 282 -11.20 12.62 42.40
N SER A 283 -11.16 13.95 42.51
CA SER A 283 -10.96 14.67 43.76
C SER A 283 -11.40 16.11 43.58
N GLU A 284 -12.49 16.46 44.25
CA GLU A 284 -12.90 17.81 44.61
C GLU A 284 -11.74 18.61 45.24
N CYS A 285 -11.70 19.93 45.01
CA CYS A 285 -11.74 20.98 46.04
C CYS A 285 -11.36 22.37 45.49
N ASP A 286 -12.28 23.30 45.72
CA ASP A 286 -12.11 24.70 46.13
C ASP A 286 -11.80 25.85 45.13
N GLU A 287 -12.75 26.81 45.23
CA GLU A 287 -12.80 28.25 44.88
C GLU A 287 -13.02 28.71 43.42
#